data_AF-A0A4Q1C4Y2-F1
#
_entry.id   AF-A0A4Q1C4Y2-F1
#
_cell.length_a   1.000
_cell.length_b   1.000
_cell.length_c   1.000
_cell.angle_alpha   90.00
_cell.angle_beta   90.00
_cell.angle_gamma   90.00
#
_symmetry.space_group_name_H-M   'P 1'
#
loop_
_entity.id
_entity.type
_entity.pdbx_description
1 polymer ?
#
loop_
_entity_poly.entity_id
_entity_poly.type
_entity_poly.pdbx_seq_one_letter_code
_entity_poly.pdbx_strand_id
1 'polypeptide(L)'
;MNIRSSKGFTLVEIMIVVVIIGLLAAMAIPAFQKVRQASQDKAVLNNARQLSAAADQYYLEYGGSSVGVSNLVGATNYVKALNTVASESYPATYQQGETITITGVAGLRTITYAP
;
A
#
# COMPACT_ATOMS: atom_id res chain seq x y z
N MET A 1 -31.13 -23.11 -48.77
CA MET A 1 -29.79 -22.50 -48.81
C MET A 1 -29.77 -21.34 -47.82
N ASN A 2 -29.30 -21.55 -46.59
CA ASN A 2 -29.34 -20.53 -45.55
C ASN A 2 -28.28 -19.46 -45.80
N ILE A 3 -28.71 -18.26 -46.19
CA ILE A 3 -27.84 -17.11 -46.45
C ILE A 3 -27.48 -16.49 -45.10
N ARG A 4 -26.31 -16.83 -44.54
CA ARG A 4 -25.81 -16.15 -43.33
C ARG A 4 -25.39 -14.74 -43.74
N SER A 5 -26.18 -13.74 -43.35
CA SER A 5 -25.80 -12.33 -43.45
C SER A 5 -24.68 -12.06 -42.44
N SER A 6 -23.44 -12.00 -42.94
CA SER A 6 -22.31 -11.45 -42.18
C SER A 6 -22.44 -9.93 -42.22
N LYS A 7 -22.88 -9.32 -41.11
CA LYS A 7 -22.75 -7.87 -40.90
C LYS A 7 -21.34 -7.60 -40.37
N GLY A 8 -20.52 -6.92 -41.16
CA GLY A 8 -19.23 -6.39 -40.69
C GLY A 8 -19.43 -5.13 -39.86
N PHE A 9 -18.52 -4.88 -38.91
CA PHE A 9 -18.43 -3.60 -38.20
C PHE A 9 -18.05 -2.48 -39.17
N THR A 10 -18.70 -1.32 -39.08
CA THR A 10 -18.27 -0.13 -39.81
C THR A 10 -17.07 0.52 -39.12
N LEU A 11 -16.23 1.19 -39.91
CA LEU A 11 -15.10 1.95 -39.38
C LEU A 11 -15.57 3.07 -38.42
N VAL A 12 -16.75 3.64 -38.67
CA VAL A 12 -17.35 4.70 -37.85
C VAL A 12 -17.74 4.16 -36.47
N GLU A 13 -18.32 2.96 -36.39
CA GLU A 13 -18.67 2.33 -35.11
C GLU A 13 -17.43 2.11 -34.25
N ILE A 14 -16.33 1.63 -34.84
CA ILE A 14 -15.08 1.46 -34.10
C ILE A 14 -14.48 2.80 -33.68
N MET A 15 -14.55 3.84 -34.53
CA MET A 15 -14.02 5.18 -34.24
C MET A 15 -14.69 5.81 -33.02
N ILE A 16 -16.01 5.77 -32.93
CA ILE A 16 -16.75 6.36 -31.80
C ILE A 16 -16.44 5.60 -30.50
N VAL A 17 -16.33 4.27 -30.57
CA VAL A 17 -16.04 3.43 -29.41
C VAL A 17 -14.67 3.76 -28.81
N VAL A 18 -13.62 3.88 -29.63
CA VAL A 18 -12.28 4.21 -29.12
C VAL A 18 -12.22 5.64 -28.56
N VAL A 19 -12.98 6.59 -29.10
CA VAL A 19 -13.08 7.96 -28.58
C VAL A 19 -13.72 7.95 -27.19
N ILE A 20 -14.82 7.23 -27.00
CA ILE A 20 -15.50 7.15 -25.70
C ILE A 20 -14.63 6.43 -24.67
N ILE A 21 -14.01 5.30 -25.04
CA ILE A 21 -13.09 4.58 -24.14
C ILE A 21 -11.88 5.45 -23.78
N GLY A 22 -11.33 6.20 -24.74
CA GLY A 22 -10.23 7.13 -24.52
C GLY A 22 -10.57 8.23 -23.52
N LEU A 23 -11.78 8.82 -23.64
CA LEU A 23 -12.27 9.83 -22.70
C LEU A 23 -12.44 9.26 -21.28
N LEU A 24 -13.07 8.08 -21.16
CA LEU A 24 -13.25 7.42 -19.87
C LEU A 24 -11.91 7.05 -19.22
N ALA A 25 -10.97 6.50 -20.00
CA ALA A 25 -9.65 6.13 -19.52
C ALA A 25 -8.84 7.35 -19.04
N ALA A 26 -8.92 8.47 -19.75
CA ALA A 26 -8.22 9.70 -19.39
C ALA A 26 -8.62 10.23 -17.99
N MET A 27 -9.89 10.09 -17.60
CA MET A 27 -10.35 10.45 -16.25
C MET A 27 -10.10 9.34 -15.22
N ALA A 28 -10.23 8.08 -15.63
CA ALA A 28 -10.12 6.93 -14.72
C ALA A 28 -8.70 6.68 -14.22
N ILE A 29 -7.68 6.84 -15.08
CA ILE A 29 -6.27 6.58 -14.73
C ILE A 29 -5.78 7.43 -13.54
N PRO A 30 -5.90 8.79 -13.55
CA PRO A 30 -5.43 9.60 -12.42
C PRO A 30 -6.24 9.34 -11.15
N ALA A 31 -7.55 9.10 -11.26
CA ALA A 31 -8.40 8.74 -10.13
C ALA A 31 -7.95 7.41 -9.49
N PHE A 32 -7.69 6.40 -10.31
CA PHE A 32 -7.21 5.09 -9.86
C PHE A 32 -5.82 5.18 -9.21
N GLN A 33 -4.91 5.99 -9.76
CA GLN A 33 -3.59 6.23 -9.18
C GLN A 33 -3.72 6.84 -7.76
N LYS A 34 -4.58 7.84 -7.57
CA LYS A 34 -4.83 8.45 -6.25
C LYS A 34 -5.39 7.44 -5.25
N VAL A 35 -6.37 6.63 -5.65
CA VAL A 35 -6.96 5.60 -4.79
C VAL A 35 -5.92 4.55 -4.42
N ARG A 36 -5.11 4.09 -5.37
CA ARG A 36 -4.03 3.14 -5.12
C ARG A 36 -3.00 3.69 -4.13
N GLN A 37 -2.61 4.95 -4.27
CA GLN A 37 -1.68 5.61 -3.35
C GLN A 37 -2.26 5.69 -1.93
N ALA A 38 -3.51 6.14 -1.78
CA ALA A 38 -4.17 6.20 -0.49
C ALA A 38 -4.34 4.82 0.18
N SER A 39 -4.59 3.77 -0.60
CA SER A 39 -4.64 2.40 -0.10
C SER A 39 -3.27 1.91 0.38
N GLN A 40 -2.19 2.26 -0.32
CA GLN A 40 -0.83 1.99 0.14
C GLN A 40 -0.53 2.71 1.45
N ASP A 41 -0.87 4.01 1.57
CA ASP A 41 -0.64 4.78 2.80
C ASP A 41 -1.37 4.15 4.01
N LYS A 42 -2.61 3.70 3.81
CA LYS A 42 -3.38 3.00 4.84
C LYS A 42 -2.75 1.66 5.25
N ALA A 43 -2.24 0.90 4.30
CA ALA A 43 -1.56 -0.36 4.58
C ALA A 43 -0.23 -0.14 5.33
N VAL A 44 0.56 0.86 4.93
CA VAL A 44 1.80 1.24 5.62
C VAL A 44 1.51 1.70 7.05
N LEU A 45 0.47 2.51 7.25
CA LEU A 45 0.02 2.94 8.58
C LEU A 45 -0.46 1.77 9.44
N ASN A 46 -1.14 0.77 8.85
CA ASN A 46 -1.55 -0.44 9.57
C ASN A 46 -0.33 -1.24 10.03
N ASN A 47 0.66 -1.44 9.16
CA ASN A 47 1.92 -2.08 9.53
C ASN A 47 2.63 -1.31 10.67
N ALA A 48 2.63 0.02 10.63
CA ALA A 48 3.18 0.85 11.72
C ALA A 48 2.49 0.59 13.07
N ARG A 49 1.15 0.48 13.07
CA ARG A 49 0.36 0.14 14.26
C ARG A 49 0.62 -1.26 14.78
N GLN A 50 0.80 -2.23 13.89
CA GLN A 50 1.16 -3.59 14.28
C GLN A 50 2.54 -3.62 14.95
N LEU A 51 3.49 -2.86 14.41
CA LEU A 51 4.83 -2.73 14.98
C LEU A 51 4.84 -1.99 16.31
N SER A 52 4.05 -0.92 16.46
CA SER A 52 3.93 -0.22 17.75
C SER A 52 3.33 -1.13 18.82
N ALA A 53 2.23 -1.82 18.50
CA ALA A 53 1.60 -2.76 19.44
C ALA A 53 2.54 -3.92 19.81
N ALA A 54 3.32 -4.42 18.86
CA ALA A 54 4.34 -5.42 19.12
C ALA A 54 5.45 -4.90 20.03
N ALA A 55 5.92 -3.67 19.81
CA ALA A 55 6.91 -3.03 20.67
C ALA A 55 6.37 -2.84 22.09
N ASP A 56 5.13 -2.37 22.25
CA ASP A 56 4.47 -2.21 23.54
C ASP A 56 4.33 -3.54 24.28
N GLN A 57 3.94 -4.61 23.57
CA GLN A 57 3.86 -5.94 24.15
C GLN A 57 5.24 -6.45 24.60
N TYR A 58 6.29 -6.19 23.82
CA TYR A 58 7.66 -6.52 24.20
C TYR A 58 8.11 -5.79 25.47
N TYR A 59 7.80 -4.49 25.59
CA TYR A 59 8.13 -3.71 26.79
C TYR A 59 7.39 -4.21 28.03
N LEU A 60 6.15 -4.68 27.87
CA LEU A 60 5.39 -5.29 28.98
C LEU A 60 5.99 -6.62 29.43
N GLU A 61 6.58 -7.40 28.52
CA GLU A 61 7.11 -8.74 28.81
C GLU A 61 8.54 -8.71 29.35
N TYR A 62 9.43 -7.93 28.73
CA TYR A 62 10.87 -7.92 29.04
C TYR A 62 11.33 -6.66 29.78
N GLY A 63 10.46 -5.64 29.88
CA GLY A 63 10.85 -4.32 30.38
C GLY A 63 11.68 -3.52 29.36
N GLY A 64 12.11 -2.33 29.78
CA GLY A 64 12.87 -1.40 28.93
C GLY A 64 11.99 -0.48 28.07
N SER A 65 12.64 0.36 27.27
CA SER A 65 11.99 1.42 26.48
C SER A 65 12.45 1.47 25.02
N SER A 66 13.25 0.50 24.58
CA SER A 66 13.77 0.44 23.20
C SER A 66 13.89 -1.01 22.74
N VAL A 67 13.48 -1.31 21.51
CA VAL A 67 13.52 -2.65 20.92
C VAL A 67 13.90 -2.60 19.44
N GLY A 68 14.74 -3.53 19.00
CA GLY A 68 15.07 -3.71 17.59
C GLY A 68 13.97 -4.45 16.82
N VAL A 69 13.76 -4.08 15.56
CA VAL A 69 12.72 -4.67 14.69
C VAL A 69 12.85 -6.19 14.53
N SER A 70 14.07 -6.74 14.65
CA SER A 70 14.34 -8.18 14.59
C SER A 70 13.70 -8.98 15.73
N ASN A 71 13.43 -8.34 16.88
CA ASN A 71 12.73 -8.98 18.01
C ASN A 71 11.21 -8.82 17.89
N LEU A 72 10.73 -7.93 17.03
CA LEU A 72 9.31 -7.69 16.81
C LEU A 72 8.76 -8.51 15.63
N VAL A 73 9.56 -8.66 14.59
CA VAL A 73 9.15 -9.27 13.32
C VAL A 73 9.88 -10.59 13.12
N GLY A 74 9.14 -11.66 12.82
CA GLY A 74 9.69 -12.99 12.59
C GLY A 74 8.64 -14.08 12.80
N ALA A 75 8.90 -15.29 12.31
CA ALA A 75 7.92 -16.38 12.33
C ALA A 75 7.43 -16.76 13.75
N THR A 76 8.26 -16.51 14.77
CA THR A 76 7.99 -16.77 16.19
C THR A 76 7.81 -15.50 17.02
N ASN A 77 7.83 -14.32 16.40
CA ASN A 77 7.72 -13.03 17.08
C ASN A 77 6.29 -12.48 16.99
N TYR A 78 6.05 -11.30 17.55
CA TYR A 78 4.74 -10.65 17.61
C TYR A 78 4.14 -10.37 16.23
N VAL A 79 4.96 -9.98 15.26
CA VAL A 79 4.54 -9.75 13.86
C VAL A 79 5.17 -10.81 12.97
N LYS A 80 4.35 -11.69 12.39
CA LYS A 80 4.84 -12.83 11.60
C LYS A 80 5.66 -12.42 10.36
N ALA A 81 5.20 -11.39 9.67
CA ALA A 81 5.86 -10.79 8.52
C ALA A 81 5.32 -9.39 8.26
N LEU A 82 6.18 -8.48 7.82
CA LEU A 82 5.77 -7.18 7.28
C LEU A 82 5.46 -7.33 5.79
N ASN A 83 4.24 -7.00 5.38
CA ASN A 83 3.89 -6.96 3.97
C ASN A 83 4.14 -5.56 3.41
N THR A 84 5.25 -5.39 2.70
CA THR A 84 5.60 -4.11 2.07
C THR A 84 4.79 -3.87 0.79
N VAL A 85 4.12 -2.73 0.68
CA VAL A 85 3.20 -2.43 -0.44
C VAL A 85 3.66 -1.32 -1.38
N ALA A 86 4.69 -0.57 -0.98
CA ALA A 86 5.20 0.63 -1.65
C ALA A 86 6.73 0.77 -1.59
N SER A 87 7.47 -0.33 -1.37
CA SER A 87 8.94 -0.32 -1.18
C SER A 87 9.38 0.66 -0.09
N GLU A 88 8.61 0.68 0.98
CA GLU A 88 8.80 1.48 2.17
C GLU A 88 9.86 0.88 3.10
N SER A 89 10.53 1.74 3.85
CA SER A 89 11.52 1.40 4.86
C SER A 89 10.98 1.74 6.25
N TYR A 90 10.99 0.74 7.12
CA TYR A 90 10.62 0.87 8.53
C TYR A 90 11.85 1.16 9.40
N PRO A 91 11.69 1.83 10.55
CA PRO A 91 12.77 2.01 11.51
C PRO A 91 13.36 0.67 11.99
N ALA A 92 14.68 0.65 12.19
CA ALA A 92 15.38 -0.50 12.73
C ALA A 92 15.13 -0.68 14.24
N THR A 93 14.80 0.39 14.94
CA THR A 93 14.54 0.44 16.38
C THR A 93 13.27 1.21 16.67
N TYR A 94 12.51 0.73 17.65
CA TYR A 94 11.33 1.39 18.19
C TYR A 94 11.66 1.82 19.62
N GLN A 95 11.20 3.01 20.00
CA GLN A 95 11.34 3.54 21.35
C GLN A 95 9.95 3.89 21.89
N GLN A 96 9.71 3.63 23.18
CA GLN A 96 8.42 3.89 23.80
C GLN A 96 8.12 5.40 23.79
N GLY A 97 6.94 5.78 23.30
CA GLY A 97 6.51 7.19 23.22
C GLY A 97 7.12 7.99 22.05
N GLU A 98 8.01 7.39 21.26
CA GLU A 98 8.60 8.04 20.10
C GLU A 98 7.80 7.79 18.82
N THR A 99 7.77 8.81 17.97
CA THR A 99 6.99 8.77 16.73
C THR A 99 7.66 7.89 15.67
N ILE A 100 6.92 6.92 15.13
CA ILE A 100 7.38 6.03 14.07
C ILE A 100 7.32 6.79 12.74
N THR A 101 8.47 6.93 12.08
CA THR A 101 8.58 7.57 10.77
C THR A 101 8.98 6.56 9.70
N ILE A 102 8.13 6.40 8.68
CA ILE A 102 8.31 5.44 7.58
C ILE A 102 8.54 6.23 6.30
N THR A 103 9.55 5.82 5.52
CA THR A 103 9.91 6.46 4.26
C THR A 103 9.63 5.54 3.08
N GLY A 104 9.03 6.07 2.00
CA GLY A 104 8.85 5.37 0.72
C GLY A 104 10.05 5.50 -0.22
N VAL A 105 9.95 4.94 -1.43
CA VAL A 105 11.00 5.00 -2.47
C VAL A 105 11.61 6.41 -2.59
N ALA A 106 12.93 6.48 -2.39
CA ALA A 106 13.75 7.70 -2.47
C ALA A 106 13.35 8.85 -1.53
N GLY A 107 12.67 8.57 -0.41
CA GLY A 107 12.29 9.62 0.57
C GLY A 107 11.16 10.53 0.09
N LEU A 108 10.52 10.22 -1.04
CA LEU A 108 9.43 11.03 -1.61
C LEU A 108 8.11 10.91 -0.82
N ARG A 109 8.02 10.00 0.14
CA ARG A 109 6.81 9.75 0.95
C ARG A 109 7.23 9.52 2.39
N THR A 110 6.76 10.34 3.32
CA THR A 110 6.97 10.16 4.76
C THR A 110 5.63 9.93 5.44
N ILE A 111 5.50 8.82 6.15
CA ILE A 111 4.32 8.49 6.94
C ILE A 111 4.73 8.46 8.40
N THR A 112 4.03 9.25 9.20
CA THR A 112 4.33 9.47 10.62
C THR A 112 3.19 8.89 11.45
N TYR A 113 3.52 8.01 12.40
CA TYR A 113 2.58 7.42 13.35
C TYR A 113 3.07 7.66 14.77
N ALA A 114 2.28 8.38 15.55
CA ALA A 114 2.53 8.53 16.99
C ALA A 114 1.93 7.32 17.73
N PRO A 115 2.69 6.69 18.65
CA PRO A 115 2.21 5.58 19.47
C PRO A 115 1.08 5.98 20.41
#